data_AF-A0A1Y1W455-F1
#
_entry.id   AF-A0A1Y1W455-F1
#
_cell.length_a   1.000
_cell.length_b   1.000
_cell.length_c   1.000
_cell.angle_alpha   90.00
_cell.angle_beta   90.00
_cell.angle_gamma   90.00
#
_symmetry.space_group_name_H-M   'P 1'
#
loop_
_entity.id
_entity.type
_entity.pdbx_description
1 polymer ?
#
loop_
_entity_poly.entity_id
_entity_poly.type
_entity_poly.pdbx_seq_one_letter_code
_entity_poly.pdbx_strand_id
1 'polypeptide(L)'
;MGIGIGLVAARVAKLNVQDWRFLDKLLVKDIGKGKRASARSGSIQEMSHADFVVEALSERLPEDTILATNTSSISITKIASAAKRPDNVIGMHFMNPVPVMKLVEIIPGLQTSQATLDTTLALAHKMGKTTTMSQDVPGFIANRLLMPYINEAMIALQEGIASKEDIDTTMKLGTNNPMGPLTLADFIGLDTCLAIMKVLHNELGDSKYRPAVLLQKYVDAGWLGVKSGKGIYDYPAKK
;
A
#
# COMPACT_ATOMS: atom_id res chain seq x y z
N MET A 1 13.65 2.79 -12.07
CA MET A 1 14.40 2.30 -10.88
C MET A 1 13.38 1.67 -9.96
N GLY A 2 13.41 0.35 -9.72
CA GLY A 2 12.42 -0.28 -8.84
C GLY A 2 12.29 -1.78 -9.01
N ILE A 3 13.29 -2.50 -8.51
CA ILE A 3 13.19 -3.92 -8.18
C ILE A 3 11.96 -4.06 -7.26
N GLY A 4 11.01 -4.96 -7.56
CA GLY A 4 9.79 -5.12 -6.77
C GLY A 4 10.10 -5.24 -5.27
N ILE A 5 9.26 -4.65 -4.42
CA ILE A 5 9.51 -4.51 -2.97
C ILE A 5 9.92 -5.85 -2.32
N GLY A 6 9.28 -6.96 -2.71
CA GLY A 6 9.65 -8.31 -2.27
C GLY A 6 11.04 -8.78 -2.74
N LEU A 7 11.48 -8.37 -3.93
CA LEU A 7 12.78 -8.69 -4.51
C LEU A 7 13.91 -7.83 -3.89
N VAL A 8 13.64 -6.58 -3.50
CA VAL A 8 14.59 -5.75 -2.72
C VAL A 8 14.75 -6.32 -1.32
N ALA A 9 13.63 -6.64 -0.66
CA ALA A 9 13.58 -7.28 0.65
C ALA A 9 14.37 -8.61 0.70
N ALA A 10 14.10 -9.51 -0.24
CA ALA A 10 14.75 -10.82 -0.33
C ALA A 10 16.25 -10.71 -0.62
N ARG A 11 16.65 -9.78 -1.51
CA ARG A 11 18.05 -9.57 -1.89
C ARG A 11 18.87 -8.96 -0.77
N VAL A 12 18.29 -8.05 0.03
CA VAL A 12 18.93 -7.51 1.24
C VAL A 12 19.09 -8.58 2.32
N ALA A 13 18.12 -9.50 2.45
CA ALA A 13 18.14 -10.56 3.45
C ALA A 13 18.99 -11.79 3.08
N LYS A 14 19.62 -11.83 1.89
CA LYS A 14 20.38 -12.99 1.37
C LYS A 14 19.59 -14.30 1.42
N LEU A 15 18.27 -14.25 1.26
CA LEU A 15 17.41 -15.42 1.29
C LEU A 15 17.36 -16.08 -0.09
N ASN A 16 17.40 -17.41 -0.11
CA ASN A 16 17.27 -18.21 -1.32
C ASN A 16 15.79 -18.24 -1.72
N VAL A 17 15.33 -17.17 -2.37
CA VAL A 17 13.99 -17.09 -2.94
C VAL A 17 14.06 -17.65 -4.36
N GLN A 18 13.24 -18.64 -4.69
CA GLN A 18 13.27 -19.29 -6.00
C GLN A 18 13.20 -18.27 -7.14
N ASP A 19 14.01 -18.52 -8.18
CA ASP A 19 14.38 -17.61 -9.26
C ASP A 19 13.17 -16.93 -9.92
N TRP A 20 13.00 -15.62 -9.68
CA TRP A 20 11.94 -14.79 -10.24
C TRP A 20 11.96 -14.71 -11.78
N ARG A 21 13.04 -15.15 -12.45
CA ARG A 21 13.06 -15.37 -13.91
C ARG A 21 12.01 -16.39 -14.37
N PHE A 22 11.57 -17.27 -13.49
CA PHE A 22 10.45 -18.17 -13.74
C PHE A 22 9.12 -17.40 -13.82
N LEU A 23 8.89 -16.41 -12.94
CA LEU A 23 7.71 -15.54 -13.02
C LEU A 23 7.68 -14.72 -14.31
N ASP A 24 8.82 -14.18 -14.76
CA ASP A 24 8.89 -13.46 -16.05
C ASP A 24 8.49 -14.36 -17.24
N LYS A 25 8.93 -15.64 -17.24
CA LYS A 25 8.55 -16.61 -18.27
C LYS A 25 7.07 -17.02 -18.21
N LEU A 26 6.48 -17.08 -17.02
CA LEU A 26 5.06 -17.38 -16.83
C LEU A 26 4.16 -16.25 -17.32
N LEU A 27 4.52 -15.00 -16.98
CA LEU A 27 3.77 -13.81 -17.37
C LEU A 27 3.77 -13.61 -18.89
N VAL A 28 4.87 -13.93 -19.57
CA VAL A 28 4.96 -13.86 -21.04
C VAL A 28 4.09 -14.92 -21.74
N LYS A 29 3.86 -16.09 -21.12
CA LYS A 29 3.19 -17.24 -21.77
C LYS A 29 1.65 -17.16 -21.73
N ASP A 30 1.06 -16.51 -20.73
CA ASP A 30 -0.41 -16.49 -20.53
C ASP A 30 -1.13 -15.27 -21.12
N ILE A 31 -0.41 -14.34 -21.75
CA ILE A 31 -0.97 -13.16 -22.46
C ILE A 31 -1.85 -13.57 -23.68
N GLY A 32 -1.81 -14.85 -24.09
CA GLY A 32 -2.55 -15.37 -25.25
C GLY A 32 -4.01 -15.79 -25.03
N LYS A 33 -4.55 -15.79 -23.80
CA LYS A 33 -5.93 -16.28 -23.54
C LYS A 33 -6.75 -15.27 -22.75
N GLY A 34 -7.38 -14.36 -23.48
CA GLY A 34 -8.20 -13.28 -22.93
C GLY A 34 -9.37 -13.77 -22.06
N LYS A 35 -9.47 -13.19 -20.86
CA LYS A 35 -10.69 -12.75 -20.17
C LYS A 35 -10.28 -11.70 -19.11
N ARG A 36 -11.08 -10.63 -19.01
CA ARG A 36 -10.90 -9.35 -18.27
C ARG A 36 -10.62 -9.58 -16.76
N ALA A 37 -9.84 -8.80 -16.00
CA ALA A 37 -9.49 -7.37 -16.07
C ALA A 37 -7.97 -7.11 -16.15
N SER A 38 -7.59 -6.06 -16.89
CA SER A 38 -6.23 -5.85 -17.39
C SER A 38 -5.34 -5.02 -16.45
N ALA A 39 -4.26 -5.64 -15.96
CA ALA A 39 -2.96 -4.98 -15.93
C ALA A 39 -2.06 -5.75 -16.91
N ARG A 40 -1.69 -5.11 -18.02
CA ARG A 40 -0.79 -5.66 -19.04
C ARG A 40 0.65 -5.35 -18.62
N SER A 41 1.52 -6.36 -18.48
CA SER A 41 2.98 -6.17 -18.60
C SER A 41 3.78 -7.47 -18.53
N GLY A 42 4.82 -7.58 -19.35
CA GLY A 42 5.84 -8.64 -19.34
C GLY A 42 7.14 -8.29 -18.59
N SER A 43 7.12 -7.35 -17.64
CA SER A 43 8.29 -7.07 -16.77
C SER A 43 7.90 -6.72 -15.32
N ILE A 44 8.67 -7.25 -14.35
CA ILE A 44 8.51 -6.98 -12.91
C ILE A 44 8.56 -5.48 -12.56
N GLN A 45 9.23 -4.65 -13.37
CA GLN A 45 9.29 -3.20 -13.15
C GLN A 45 7.94 -2.48 -13.32
N GLU A 46 7.01 -3.04 -14.10
CA GLU A 46 5.68 -2.46 -14.35
C GLU A 46 4.60 -3.04 -13.42
N MET A 47 4.91 -4.13 -12.71
CA MET A 47 4.07 -4.70 -11.65
C MET A 47 4.11 -3.90 -10.33
N SER A 48 4.87 -2.80 -10.26
CA SER A 48 4.82 -1.87 -9.11
C SER A 48 3.44 -1.25 -8.88
N HIS A 49 2.55 -1.36 -9.87
CA HIS A 49 1.17 -0.83 -9.86
C HIS A 49 0.10 -1.91 -10.05
N ALA A 50 0.48 -3.19 -10.17
CA ALA A 50 -0.50 -4.26 -10.36
C ALA A 50 -1.11 -4.64 -9.01
N ASP A 51 -2.43 -4.48 -8.88
CA ASP A 51 -3.09 -4.76 -7.60
C ASP A 51 -3.05 -6.26 -7.27
N PHE A 52 -3.41 -7.20 -8.17
CA PHE A 52 -3.30 -8.65 -7.90
C PHE A 52 -3.29 -9.58 -9.12
N VAL A 53 -2.47 -10.64 -9.09
CA VAL A 53 -2.59 -11.87 -9.91
C VAL A 53 -2.37 -13.08 -9.00
N VAL A 54 -3.40 -13.53 -8.29
CA VAL A 54 -3.24 -14.58 -7.24
C VAL A 54 -3.57 -15.98 -7.75
N GLU A 55 -4.69 -16.12 -8.46
CA GLU A 55 -5.16 -17.43 -8.93
C GLU A 55 -4.16 -18.09 -9.89
N ALA A 56 -3.78 -17.40 -10.97
CA ALA A 56 -2.85 -17.90 -11.99
C ALA A 56 -1.45 -18.24 -11.45
N LEU A 57 -1.00 -17.54 -10.40
CA LEU A 57 0.27 -17.86 -9.74
C LEU A 57 0.12 -19.09 -8.83
N SER A 58 -0.99 -19.19 -8.08
CA SER A 58 -1.20 -20.32 -7.15
C SER A 58 -1.20 -21.69 -7.82
N GLU A 59 -1.65 -21.79 -9.07
CA GLU A 59 -1.71 -23.06 -9.82
C GLU A 59 -0.35 -23.62 -10.22
N ARG A 60 0.69 -22.78 -10.24
CA ARG A 60 2.01 -23.12 -10.80
C ARG A 60 3.13 -23.07 -9.77
N LEU A 61 2.79 -22.81 -8.51
CA LEU A 61 3.72 -22.75 -7.39
C LEU A 61 3.64 -24.01 -6.53
N PRO A 62 4.77 -24.47 -5.94
CA PRO A 62 4.81 -25.58 -4.99
C PRO A 62 3.76 -25.48 -3.88
N GLU A 63 3.30 -26.62 -3.36
CA GLU A 63 2.16 -26.67 -2.43
C GLU A 63 2.33 -25.88 -1.14
N ASP A 64 3.56 -25.76 -0.68
CA ASP A 64 3.98 -25.05 0.53
C ASP A 64 4.27 -23.55 0.32
N THR A 65 4.06 -23.02 -0.88
CA THR A 65 4.36 -21.61 -1.16
C THR A 65 3.36 -20.68 -0.50
N ILE A 66 3.87 -19.74 0.32
CA ILE A 66 3.12 -18.63 0.91
C ILE A 66 2.96 -17.50 -0.11
N LEU A 67 1.73 -17.01 -0.27
CA LEU A 67 1.38 -15.88 -1.14
C LEU A 67 1.17 -14.63 -0.29
N ALA A 68 2.20 -13.80 -0.22
CA ALA A 68 2.14 -12.53 0.51
C ALA A 68 1.79 -11.36 -0.42
N THR A 69 0.99 -10.41 0.07
CA THR A 69 0.65 -9.18 -0.66
C THR A 69 0.94 -7.92 0.13
N ASN A 70 1.34 -6.87 -0.60
CA ASN A 70 1.60 -5.52 -0.09
C ASN A 70 0.42 -4.56 -0.30
N THR A 71 -0.80 -5.05 -0.57
CA THR A 71 -1.96 -4.14 -0.71
C THR A 71 -2.15 -3.28 0.53
N SER A 72 -2.65 -2.06 0.32
CA SER A 72 -2.86 -1.08 1.39
C SER A 72 -4.34 -0.92 1.75
N SER A 73 -5.27 -1.55 1.03
CA SER A 73 -6.71 -1.30 1.15
C SER A 73 -7.63 -2.47 0.77
N ILE A 74 -7.13 -3.54 0.17
CA ILE A 74 -7.95 -4.69 -0.26
C ILE A 74 -7.91 -5.78 0.83
N SER A 75 -9.08 -6.35 1.12
CA SER A 75 -9.21 -7.44 2.10
C SER A 75 -8.40 -8.67 1.71
N ILE A 76 -7.57 -9.14 2.64
CA ILE A 76 -6.77 -10.35 2.51
C ILE A 76 -7.66 -11.59 2.41
N THR A 77 -8.75 -11.63 3.17
CA THR A 77 -9.79 -12.68 3.11
C THR A 77 -10.39 -12.79 1.71
N LYS A 78 -10.69 -11.64 1.09
CA LYS A 78 -11.21 -11.59 -0.28
C LYS A 78 -10.18 -12.08 -1.29
N ILE A 79 -8.91 -11.68 -1.13
CA ILE A 79 -7.82 -12.14 -1.99
C ILE A 79 -7.61 -13.65 -1.84
N ALA A 80 -7.61 -14.15 -0.60
CA ALA A 80 -7.45 -15.56 -0.29
C ALA A 80 -8.56 -16.41 -0.93
N SER A 81 -9.80 -15.92 -0.99
CA SER A 81 -10.92 -16.65 -1.60
C SER A 81 -10.74 -16.97 -3.09
N ALA A 82 -9.86 -16.25 -3.78
CA ALA A 82 -9.52 -16.50 -5.19
C ALA A 82 -8.31 -17.45 -5.35
N ALA A 83 -7.68 -17.88 -4.26
CA ALA A 83 -6.56 -18.81 -4.29
C ALA A 83 -7.04 -20.26 -4.08
N LYS A 84 -6.35 -21.23 -4.72
CA LYS A 84 -6.59 -22.66 -4.45
C LYS A 84 -6.27 -23.09 -3.02
N ARG A 85 -5.33 -22.38 -2.39
CA ARG A 85 -4.86 -22.61 -1.01
C ARG A 85 -4.99 -21.32 -0.21
N PRO A 86 -6.20 -20.99 0.23
CA PRO A 86 -6.49 -19.71 0.89
C PRO A 86 -5.75 -19.57 2.23
N ASP A 87 -5.38 -20.69 2.85
CA ASP A 87 -4.64 -20.78 4.11
C ASP A 87 -3.18 -20.35 4.02
N ASN A 88 -2.63 -20.29 2.81
CA ASN A 88 -1.26 -19.82 2.52
C ASN A 88 -1.20 -18.37 2.05
N VAL A 89 -2.32 -17.64 2.06
CA VAL A 89 -2.38 -16.23 1.65
C VAL A 89 -2.29 -15.33 2.87
N ILE A 90 -1.49 -14.25 2.81
CA ILE A 90 -1.31 -13.32 3.92
C ILE A 90 -0.98 -11.89 3.44
N GLY A 91 -1.39 -10.88 4.20
CA GLY A 91 -0.93 -9.51 4.01
C GLY A 91 0.42 -9.27 4.69
N MET A 92 1.35 -8.65 3.96
CA MET A 92 2.67 -8.22 4.44
C MET A 92 2.94 -6.81 3.92
N HIS A 93 2.36 -5.82 4.61
CA HIS A 93 2.31 -4.43 4.18
C HIS A 93 3.53 -3.65 4.68
N PHE A 94 4.38 -3.27 3.74
CA PHE A 94 5.59 -2.49 3.93
C PHE A 94 5.33 -0.99 3.77
N MET A 95 6.00 -0.20 4.61
CA MET A 95 5.99 1.25 4.51
C MET A 95 7.08 1.74 3.55
N ASN A 96 6.76 2.72 2.69
CA ASN A 96 7.73 3.30 1.76
C ASN A 96 8.54 4.44 2.40
N PRO A 97 9.84 4.58 2.09
CA PRO A 97 10.67 3.66 1.31
C PRO A 97 11.08 2.41 2.09
N VAL A 98 10.83 1.22 1.53
CA VAL A 98 10.98 -0.07 2.24
C VAL A 98 12.37 -0.32 2.85
N PRO A 99 13.52 0.03 2.22
CA PRO A 99 14.82 -0.19 2.84
C PRO A 99 15.03 0.64 4.12
N VAL A 100 14.39 1.80 4.22
CA VAL A 100 14.57 2.76 5.32
C VAL A 100 13.57 2.51 6.44
N MET A 101 12.31 2.21 6.08
CA MET A 101 11.25 2.03 7.06
C MET A 101 11.41 0.71 7.82
N LYS A 102 11.34 0.76 9.14
CA LYS A 102 11.55 -0.41 10.01
C LYS A 102 10.31 -1.28 10.18
N LEU A 103 9.14 -0.73 9.91
CA LEU A 103 7.86 -1.38 10.18
C LEU A 103 7.39 -2.24 9.00
N VAL A 104 6.84 -3.41 9.32
CA VAL A 104 5.95 -4.19 8.45
C VAL A 104 4.68 -4.50 9.24
N GLU A 105 3.55 -4.32 8.60
CA GLU A 105 2.24 -4.69 9.14
C GLU A 105 1.84 -6.04 8.54
N ILE A 106 1.54 -7.01 9.41
CA ILE A 106 1.16 -8.38 9.04
C ILE A 106 -0.35 -8.52 9.22
N ILE A 107 -1.03 -9.03 8.19
CA ILE A 107 -2.49 -9.08 8.13
C ILE A 107 -2.92 -10.49 7.75
N PRO A 108 -3.22 -11.36 8.73
CA PRO A 108 -3.89 -12.63 8.47
C PRO A 108 -5.29 -12.36 7.91
N GLY A 109 -5.62 -12.98 6.78
CA GLY A 109 -7.01 -13.13 6.36
C GLY A 109 -7.72 -14.20 7.20
N LEU A 110 -9.04 -14.30 7.06
CA LEU A 110 -9.85 -15.26 7.81
C LEU A 110 -9.35 -16.72 7.66
N GLN A 111 -8.85 -17.06 6.48
CA GLN A 111 -8.41 -18.41 6.14
C GLN A 111 -6.94 -18.67 6.49
N THR A 112 -6.13 -17.62 6.73
CA THR A 112 -4.69 -17.73 6.89
C THR A 112 -4.34 -18.69 8.04
N SER A 113 -3.52 -19.69 7.75
CA SER A 113 -3.07 -20.67 8.75
C SER A 113 -2.08 -20.05 9.73
N GLN A 114 -2.04 -20.59 10.95
CA GLN A 114 -1.05 -20.21 11.95
C GLN A 114 0.39 -20.45 11.43
N ALA A 115 0.63 -21.54 10.69
CA ALA A 115 1.93 -21.83 10.11
C ALA A 115 2.39 -20.76 9.10
N THR A 116 1.46 -20.25 8.26
CA THR A 116 1.74 -19.16 7.33
C THR A 116 2.06 -17.86 8.07
N LEU A 117 1.30 -17.55 9.11
CA LEU A 117 1.55 -16.39 9.98
C LEU A 117 2.94 -16.47 10.63
N ASP A 118 3.25 -17.58 11.29
CA ASP A 118 4.52 -17.77 12.01
C ASP A 118 5.72 -17.68 11.05
N THR A 119 5.61 -18.29 9.87
CA THR A 119 6.64 -18.22 8.83
C THR A 119 6.86 -16.79 8.34
N THR A 120 5.77 -16.04 8.15
CA THR A 120 5.83 -14.65 7.67
C THR A 120 6.43 -13.72 8.73
N LEU A 121 6.09 -13.91 10.00
CA LEU A 121 6.69 -13.18 11.12
C LEU A 121 8.20 -13.47 11.21
N ALA A 122 8.59 -14.74 11.15
CA ALA A 122 10.00 -15.14 11.16
C ALA A 122 10.79 -14.53 9.99
N LEU A 123 10.18 -14.46 8.80
CA LEU A 123 10.75 -13.80 7.63
C LEU A 123 10.94 -12.30 7.86
N ALA A 124 9.93 -11.60 8.35
CA ALA A 124 10.01 -10.16 8.63
C ALA A 124 11.11 -9.84 9.67
N HIS A 125 11.22 -10.65 10.73
CA HIS A 125 12.29 -10.50 11.72
C HIS A 125 13.68 -10.73 11.12
N LYS A 126 13.85 -11.75 10.26
CA LYS A 126 15.10 -11.98 9.53
C LYS A 126 15.48 -10.83 8.60
N MET A 127 14.50 -10.09 8.11
CA MET A 127 14.72 -8.86 7.33
C MET A 127 15.08 -7.63 8.19
N GLY A 128 15.18 -7.78 9.52
CA GLY A 128 15.43 -6.68 10.45
C GLY A 128 14.23 -5.74 10.61
N LYS A 129 13.02 -6.22 10.31
CA LYS A 129 11.79 -5.44 10.45
C LYS A 129 11.16 -5.65 11.82
N THR A 130 10.55 -4.59 12.33
CA THR A 130 9.59 -4.64 13.43
C THR A 130 8.22 -4.97 12.85
N THR A 131 7.55 -5.96 13.42
CA THR A 131 6.22 -6.40 12.96
C THR A 131 5.13 -5.86 13.86
N THR A 132 4.02 -5.46 13.25
CA THR A 132 2.74 -5.23 13.92
C THR A 132 1.69 -6.14 13.29
N MET A 133 0.66 -6.51 14.05
CA MET A 133 -0.40 -7.38 13.56
C MET A 133 -1.70 -6.60 13.48
N SER A 134 -2.33 -6.61 12.32
CA SER A 134 -3.64 -6.00 12.08
C SER A 134 -4.66 -7.07 11.73
N GLN A 135 -5.92 -6.82 12.10
CA GLN A 135 -7.03 -7.59 11.54
C GLN A 135 -7.25 -7.22 10.07
N ASP A 136 -7.83 -8.14 9.30
CA ASP A 136 -8.23 -7.89 7.91
C ASP A 136 -9.46 -6.96 7.84
N VAL A 137 -9.20 -5.67 8.02
CA VAL A 137 -10.20 -4.60 7.95
C VAL A 137 -9.71 -3.48 7.02
N PRO A 138 -10.62 -2.69 6.40
CA PRO A 138 -10.23 -1.60 5.52
C PRO A 138 -9.21 -0.65 6.15
N GLY A 139 -8.06 -0.50 5.48
CA GLY A 139 -6.93 0.35 5.89
C GLY A 139 -6.08 -0.17 7.05
N PHE A 140 -6.33 -1.39 7.54
CA PHE A 140 -5.57 -2.03 8.60
C PHE A 140 -5.42 -1.12 9.83
N ILE A 141 -4.24 -1.03 10.45
CA ILE A 141 -3.93 -0.06 11.50
C ILE A 141 -3.50 1.26 10.83
N ALA A 142 -2.51 1.20 9.95
CA ALA A 142 -1.80 2.40 9.50
C ALA A 142 -2.72 3.37 8.75
N ASN A 143 -3.37 2.93 7.69
CA ASN A 143 -4.21 3.82 6.87
C ASN A 143 -5.52 4.19 7.55
N ARG A 144 -6.06 3.30 8.40
CA ARG A 144 -7.26 3.58 9.19
C ARG A 144 -7.08 4.76 10.15
N LEU A 145 -5.86 4.97 10.65
CA LEU A 145 -5.50 6.09 11.53
C LEU A 145 -4.96 7.29 10.75
N LEU A 146 -4.05 7.06 9.82
CA LEU A 146 -3.33 8.12 9.13
C LEU A 146 -4.22 8.91 8.16
N MET A 147 -5.09 8.22 7.40
CA MET A 147 -5.87 8.89 6.36
C MET A 147 -6.92 9.85 6.93
N PRO A 148 -7.69 9.49 7.98
CA PRO A 148 -8.56 10.47 8.65
C PRO A 148 -7.80 11.65 9.23
N TYR A 149 -6.62 11.43 9.80
CA TYR A 149 -5.78 12.52 10.31
C TYR A 149 -5.39 13.53 9.21
N ILE A 150 -4.93 13.03 8.05
CA ILE A 150 -4.63 13.87 6.89
C ILE A 150 -5.90 14.55 6.35
N ASN A 151 -7.00 13.80 6.25
CA ASN A 151 -8.26 14.30 5.73
C ASN A 151 -8.85 15.41 6.61
N GLU A 152 -8.72 15.31 7.93
CA GLU A 152 -9.15 16.34 8.86
C GLU A 152 -8.32 17.63 8.70
N ALA A 153 -7.01 17.52 8.49
CA ALA A 153 -6.19 18.68 8.17
C ALA A 153 -6.64 19.36 6.85
N MET A 154 -7.04 18.57 5.85
CA MET A 154 -7.60 19.11 4.60
C MET A 154 -8.97 19.78 4.82
N ILE A 155 -9.80 19.26 5.72
CA ILE A 155 -11.08 19.89 6.09
C ILE A 155 -10.82 21.22 6.82
N ALA A 156 -9.90 21.25 7.79
CA ALA A 156 -9.53 22.48 8.50
C ALA A 156 -9.01 23.56 7.54
N LEU A 157 -8.20 23.18 6.54
CA LEU A 157 -7.76 24.09 5.49
C LEU A 157 -8.92 24.56 4.61
N GLN A 158 -9.82 23.65 4.21
CA GLN A 158 -11.01 23.96 3.41
C GLN A 158 -11.95 24.95 4.11
N GLU A 159 -12.12 24.82 5.42
CA GLU A 159 -12.97 25.68 6.25
C GLU A 159 -12.29 26.99 6.64
N GLY A 160 -11.01 27.17 6.29
CA GLY A 160 -10.26 28.39 6.56
C GLY A 160 -9.92 28.58 8.04
N ILE A 161 -9.83 27.50 8.83
CA ILE A 161 -9.49 27.56 10.26
C ILE A 161 -8.10 28.16 10.47
N ALA A 162 -7.15 27.82 9.61
CA ALA A 162 -5.78 28.31 9.65
C ALA A 162 -5.11 28.20 8.26
N SER A 163 -3.97 28.85 8.10
CA SER A 163 -3.13 28.68 6.91
C SER A 163 -2.57 27.25 6.83
N LYS A 164 -2.22 26.78 5.62
CA LYS A 164 -1.59 25.47 5.45
C LYS A 164 -0.27 25.38 6.23
N GLU A 165 0.51 26.46 6.27
CA GLU A 165 1.75 26.58 7.02
C GLU A 165 1.53 26.43 8.54
N ASP A 166 0.50 27.07 9.09
CA ASP A 166 0.20 27.01 10.53
C ASP A 166 -0.37 25.64 10.95
N ILE A 167 -1.19 25.01 10.10
CA ILE A 167 -1.69 23.65 10.32
C ILE A 167 -0.50 22.68 10.42
N ASP A 168 0.40 22.71 9.42
CA ASP A 168 1.56 21.83 9.39
C ASP A 168 2.55 22.13 10.52
N THR A 169 2.79 23.40 10.82
CA THR A 169 3.72 23.80 11.90
C THR A 169 3.18 23.37 13.26
N THR A 170 1.89 23.61 13.53
CA THR A 170 1.23 23.17 14.76
C THR A 170 1.34 21.67 14.93
N MET A 171 1.02 20.89 13.89
CA MET A 171 1.08 19.44 14.01
C MET A 171 2.51 18.92 14.12
N LYS A 172 3.45 19.48 13.36
CA LYS A 172 4.86 19.07 13.41
C LYS A 172 5.46 19.33 14.79
N LEU A 173 5.36 20.57 15.29
CA LEU A 173 6.01 21.00 16.53
C LEU A 173 5.20 20.67 17.77
N GLY A 174 3.87 20.85 17.73
CA GLY A 174 2.99 20.63 18.87
C GLY A 174 2.75 19.17 19.20
N THR A 175 2.87 18.26 18.22
CA THR A 175 2.69 16.81 18.43
C THR A 175 3.93 15.98 18.13
N ASN A 176 5.06 16.64 17.88
CA ASN A 176 6.35 16.01 17.60
C ASN A 176 6.34 15.05 16.41
N ASN A 177 5.51 15.34 15.40
CA ASN A 177 5.50 14.62 14.14
C ASN A 177 6.67 15.09 13.26
N PRO A 178 7.35 14.21 12.50
CA PRO A 178 8.48 14.61 11.66
C PRO A 178 8.07 15.52 10.49
N MET A 179 6.80 15.46 10.09
CA MET A 179 6.23 16.17 8.97
C MET A 179 4.78 16.54 9.30
N GLY A 180 4.34 17.73 8.86
CA GLY A 180 2.95 18.13 8.99
C GLY A 180 2.03 17.31 8.07
N PRO A 181 0.72 17.20 8.39
CA PRO A 181 -0.21 16.34 7.66
C PRO A 181 -0.40 16.73 6.20
N LEU A 182 -0.38 18.04 5.88
CA LEU A 182 -0.59 18.53 4.52
C LEU A 182 0.64 18.26 3.66
N THR A 183 1.84 18.55 4.17
CA THR A 183 3.10 18.19 3.50
C THR A 183 3.21 16.67 3.32
N LEU A 184 2.78 15.89 4.32
CA LEU A 184 2.76 14.43 4.23
C LEU A 184 1.80 13.93 3.14
N ALA A 185 0.61 14.55 3.02
CA ALA A 185 -0.33 14.24 1.97
C ALA A 185 0.27 14.46 0.57
N ASP A 186 0.95 15.60 0.36
CA ASP A 186 1.63 15.90 -0.90
C ASP A 186 2.78 14.93 -1.20
N PHE A 187 3.45 14.42 -0.17
CA PHE A 187 4.51 13.42 -0.32
C PHE A 187 3.97 12.03 -0.68
N ILE A 188 2.85 11.62 -0.08
CA ILE A 188 2.14 10.37 -0.41
C ILE A 188 1.51 10.45 -1.81
N GLY A 189 0.98 11.61 -2.16
CA GLY A 189 0.19 11.86 -3.36
C GLY A 189 -1.29 11.96 -3.05
N LEU A 190 -1.90 13.08 -3.46
CA LEU A 190 -3.28 13.40 -3.09
C LEU A 190 -4.32 12.45 -3.70
N ASP A 191 -4.05 11.92 -4.89
CA ASP A 191 -4.85 10.88 -5.53
C ASP A 191 -4.82 9.57 -4.73
N THR A 192 -3.66 9.18 -4.21
CA THR A 192 -3.53 8.02 -3.31
C THR A 192 -4.32 8.23 -2.03
N CYS A 193 -4.17 9.39 -1.38
CA CYS A 193 -4.94 9.74 -0.18
C CYS A 193 -6.45 9.69 -0.45
N LEU A 194 -6.91 10.29 -1.54
CA LEU A 194 -8.31 10.29 -1.94
C LEU A 194 -8.83 8.88 -2.22
N ALA A 195 -8.06 8.05 -2.93
CA ALA A 195 -8.44 6.67 -3.23
C ALA A 195 -8.62 5.85 -1.95
N ILE A 196 -7.69 5.96 -1.00
CA ILE A 196 -7.80 5.25 0.28
C ILE A 196 -8.98 5.76 1.09
N MET A 197 -9.20 7.09 1.18
CA MET A 197 -10.38 7.64 1.87
C MET A 197 -11.70 7.14 1.27
N LYS A 198 -11.79 7.04 -0.07
CA LYS A 198 -12.97 6.47 -0.74
C LYS A 198 -13.19 5.00 -0.38
N VAL A 199 -12.13 4.19 -0.32
CA VAL A 199 -12.22 2.79 0.12
C VAL A 199 -12.68 2.73 1.57
N LEU A 200 -12.07 3.49 2.48
CA LEU A 200 -12.47 3.53 3.89
C LEU A 200 -13.94 3.94 4.05
N HIS A 201 -14.39 4.96 3.33
CA HIS A 201 -15.77 5.42 3.37
C HIS A 201 -16.75 4.35 2.84
N ASN A 202 -16.44 3.76 1.69
CA ASN A 202 -17.29 2.76 1.07
C ASN A 202 -17.42 1.49 1.91
N GLU A 203 -16.30 0.96 2.41
CA GLU A 203 -16.28 -0.32 3.11
C GLU A 203 -16.73 -0.22 4.57
N LEU A 204 -16.55 0.95 5.22
CA LEU A 204 -16.93 1.13 6.62
C LEU A 204 -18.28 1.83 6.80
N GLY A 205 -18.77 2.55 5.77
CA GLY A 205 -20.05 3.26 5.80
C GLY A 205 -20.15 4.41 6.81
N ASP A 206 -19.04 4.79 7.46
CA ASP A 206 -19.02 5.82 8.49
C ASP A 206 -18.62 7.18 7.89
N SER A 207 -19.48 8.17 8.09
CA SER A 207 -19.31 9.54 7.58
C SER A 207 -18.00 10.21 7.99
N LYS A 208 -17.33 9.77 9.08
CA LYS A 208 -16.01 10.30 9.45
C LYS A 208 -14.93 10.00 8.41
N TYR A 209 -15.14 9.00 7.55
CA TYR A 209 -14.25 8.67 6.44
C TYR A 209 -14.63 9.39 5.13
N ARG A 210 -15.60 10.32 5.14
CA ARG A 210 -15.91 11.10 3.94
C ARG A 210 -14.67 11.88 3.48
N PRO A 211 -14.26 11.80 2.20
CA PRO A 211 -13.16 12.62 1.70
C PRO A 211 -13.48 14.12 1.79
N ALA A 212 -12.47 14.94 2.09
CA ALA A 212 -12.58 16.39 2.01
C ALA A 212 -12.89 16.82 0.57
N VAL A 213 -13.77 17.82 0.41
CA VAL A 213 -14.14 18.35 -0.92
C VAL A 213 -12.93 19.00 -1.60
N LEU A 214 -12.09 19.69 -0.82
CA LEU A 214 -10.85 20.30 -1.30
C LEU A 214 -9.87 19.26 -1.84
N LEU A 215 -9.73 18.12 -1.16
CA LEU A 215 -8.89 17.02 -1.61
C LEU A 215 -9.34 16.49 -2.97
N GLN A 216 -10.65 16.28 -3.15
CA GLN A 216 -11.21 15.88 -4.45
C GLN A 216 -10.91 16.91 -5.54
N LYS A 217 -11.13 18.21 -5.27
CA LYS A 217 -10.86 19.29 -6.23
C LYS A 217 -9.38 19.34 -6.65
N TYR A 218 -8.44 19.12 -5.73
CA TYR A 218 -7.01 19.12 -6.05
C TYR A 218 -6.65 17.95 -6.97
N VAL A 219 -7.19 16.77 -6.70
CA VAL A 219 -7.01 15.60 -7.57
C VAL A 219 -7.62 15.84 -8.95
N ASP A 220 -8.82 16.39 -9.03
CA ASP A 220 -9.48 16.72 -10.30
C ASP A 220 -8.69 17.76 -11.11
N ALA A 221 -7.99 18.67 -10.44
CA ALA A 221 -7.10 19.66 -11.05
C ALA A 221 -5.72 19.09 -11.45
N GLY A 222 -5.43 17.82 -11.17
CA GLY A 222 -4.13 17.21 -11.41
C GLY A 222 -3.02 17.70 -10.47
N TRP A 223 -3.39 18.31 -9.34
CA TRP A 223 -2.46 18.76 -8.31
C TRP A 223 -2.25 17.62 -7.32
N LEU A 224 -1.35 16.70 -7.66
CA LEU A 224 -1.14 15.43 -6.97
C LEU A 224 0.01 15.46 -5.95
N GLY A 225 0.51 16.65 -5.60
CA GLY A 225 1.62 16.82 -4.66
C GLY A 225 2.99 16.83 -5.33
N VAL A 226 3.99 16.25 -4.65
CA VAL A 226 5.40 16.28 -5.07
C VAL A 226 5.58 15.70 -6.48
N LYS A 227 4.80 14.67 -6.84
CA LYS A 227 4.94 13.97 -8.13
C LYS A 227 4.48 14.77 -9.34
N SER A 228 3.58 15.74 -9.15
CA SER A 228 3.09 16.64 -10.21
C SER A 228 3.72 18.04 -10.13
N GLY A 229 4.65 18.27 -9.19
CA GLY A 229 5.24 19.59 -8.96
C GLY A 229 4.29 20.59 -8.26
N LYS A 230 3.07 20.18 -7.93
CA LYS A 230 2.04 21.02 -7.32
C LYS A 230 1.01 20.18 -6.60
N GLY A 231 0.68 20.57 -5.37
CA GLY A 231 -0.38 20.01 -4.53
C GLY A 231 -0.94 21.10 -3.62
N ILE A 232 -0.90 20.86 -2.32
CA ILE A 232 -1.17 21.87 -1.29
C ILE A 232 -0.04 22.92 -1.28
N TYR A 233 1.19 22.46 -1.51
CA TYR A 233 2.36 23.30 -1.73
C TYR A 233 2.81 23.26 -3.20
N ASP A 234 3.60 24.26 -3.58
CA ASP A 234 4.29 24.29 -4.87
C ASP A 234 5.67 23.66 -4.73
N TYR A 235 6.03 22.77 -5.66
CA TYR A 235 7.31 22.05 -5.64
C TYR A 235 8.13 22.41 -6.87
N PRO A 236 9.45 22.55 -6.75
CA PRO A 236 10.31 22.79 -7.90
C PRO A 236 10.16 21.64 -8.90
N ALA A 237 10.04 21.97 -10.19
CA ALA A 237 10.03 20.98 -11.25
C ALA A 237 11.29 20.12 -11.16
N LYS A 238 11.13 18.78 -11.17
CA LYS A 238 12.26 17.86 -11.28
C LYS A 238 12.96 18.15 -12.62
N LYS A 239 14.17 18.72 -12.56
CA LYS A 239 15.08 18.81 -13.72
C LYS A 239 15.54 17.43 -14.14
#